data_AF-A0A4S4ZR35-F1
#
_entry.id   AF-A0A4S4ZR35-F1
#
_cell.length_a   1.000
_cell.length_b   1.000
_cell.length_c   1.000
_cell.angle_alpha   90.00
_cell.angle_beta   90.00
_cell.angle_gamma   90.00
#
_symmetry.space_group_name_H-M   'P 1'
#
loop_
_entity.id
_entity.type
_entity.pdbx_description
1 polymer ?
#
loop_
_entity_poly.entity_id
_entity_poly.type
_entity_poly.pdbx_seq_one_letter_code
_entity_poly.pdbx_strand_id
1 'polypeptide(L)'
;MGETSTTTAPTRRAAVVCAAVALALAVLELLVATFFVVATAADTSEDPLADIGYVFAVALGLPGVLGLLFGGLGWSLARRPVGLGLAIVGVVVAGAPGLWMISLWLPAF
;
A
#
# COMPACT_ATOMS: atom_id res chain seq x y z
N MET A 1 -31.67 11.89 -31.77
CA MET A 1 -31.08 11.92 -30.41
C MET A 1 -30.07 10.79 -30.34
N GLY A 2 -28.79 11.09 -30.59
CA GLY A 2 -27.74 10.09 -30.58
C GLY A 2 -27.28 9.84 -29.15
N GLU A 3 -27.51 8.64 -28.63
CA GLU A 3 -26.84 8.16 -27.44
C GLU A 3 -25.34 8.09 -27.74
N THR A 4 -24.57 9.04 -27.21
CA THR A 4 -23.13 8.90 -27.07
C THR A 4 -22.88 7.79 -26.05
N SER A 5 -22.87 6.54 -26.51
CA SER A 5 -22.34 5.44 -25.71
C SER A 5 -20.87 5.77 -25.43
N THR A 6 -20.62 6.29 -24.23
CA THR A 6 -19.26 6.53 -23.76
C THR A 6 -18.68 5.17 -23.46
N THR A 7 -18.09 4.54 -24.48
CA THR A 7 -17.27 3.34 -24.33
C THR A 7 -16.14 3.69 -23.39
N THR A 8 -16.39 3.47 -22.10
CA THR A 8 -15.38 3.60 -21.06
C THR A 8 -14.34 2.55 -21.42
N ALA A 9 -13.15 2.98 -21.84
CA ALA A 9 -12.09 2.04 -22.21
C ALA A 9 -11.99 0.99 -21.08
N PRO A 10 -12.06 -0.33 -21.40
CA PRO A 10 -12.17 -1.39 -20.40
C PRO A 10 -11.07 -1.33 -19.32
N THR A 11 -9.95 -0.68 -19.62
CA THR A 11 -8.81 -0.41 -18.73
C THR A 11 -9.08 0.62 -17.62
N ARG A 12 -10.07 1.53 -17.76
CA ARG A 12 -10.32 2.58 -16.76
C ARG A 12 -10.88 2.01 -15.46
N ARG A 13 -11.83 1.07 -15.54
CA ARG A 13 -12.39 0.42 -14.34
C ARG A 13 -11.32 -0.36 -13.61
N ALA A 14 -10.48 -1.11 -14.33
CA ALA A 14 -9.36 -1.85 -13.77
C ALA A 14 -8.34 -0.92 -13.08
N ALA A 15 -8.00 0.22 -13.68
CA ALA A 15 -7.08 1.19 -13.10
C ALA A 15 -7.62 1.80 -11.79
N VAL A 16 -8.91 2.14 -11.76
CA VAL A 16 -9.57 2.68 -10.55
C VAL A 16 -9.59 1.63 -9.43
N VAL A 17 -9.93 0.37 -9.74
CA VAL A 17 -9.95 -0.71 -8.75
C VAL A 17 -8.54 -0.97 -8.20
N CYS A 18 -7.52 -1.09 -9.07
CA CYS A 18 -6.14 -1.27 -8.61
C CYS A 18 -5.66 -0.09 -7.76
N ALA A 19 -6.00 1.13 -8.15
CA ALA A 19 -5.63 2.32 -7.39
C ALA A 19 -6.33 2.36 -6.01
N ALA A 20 -7.62 1.99 -5.94
CA ALA A 20 -8.32 1.83 -4.66
C ALA A 20 -7.63 0.80 -3.75
N VAL A 21 -7.26 -0.37 -4.30
CA VAL A 21 -6.59 -1.43 -3.55
C VAL A 21 -5.22 -0.96 -3.07
N ALA A 22 -4.42 -0.33 -3.94
CA ALA A 22 -3.13 0.23 -3.57
C ALA A 22 -3.25 1.24 -2.42
N LEU A 23 -4.23 2.15 -2.51
CA LEU A 23 -4.49 3.14 -1.46
C LEU A 23 -4.93 2.49 -0.14
N ALA A 24 -5.82 1.50 -0.20
CA ALA A 24 -6.29 0.80 1.00
C ALA A 24 -5.15 0.06 1.71
N LEU A 25 -4.30 -0.66 0.97
CA LEU A 25 -3.12 -1.33 1.52
C LEU A 25 -2.14 -0.32 2.11
N ALA A 26 -1.86 0.76 1.39
CA ALA A 26 -0.94 1.81 1.82
C ALA A 26 -1.39 2.50 3.11
N VAL A 27 -2.69 2.79 3.24
CA VAL A 27 -3.27 3.34 4.49
C VAL A 27 -3.12 2.34 5.62
N LEU A 28 -3.40 1.05 5.38
CA LEU A 28 -3.26 0.02 6.40
C LEU A 28 -1.81 -0.10 6.90
N GLU A 29 -0.83 -0.13 5.98
CA GLU A 29 0.59 -0.18 6.34
C GLU A 29 1.01 1.03 7.18
N LEU A 30 0.53 2.24 6.85
CA LEU A 30 0.82 3.44 7.62
C LEU A 30 0.21 3.42 9.02
N LEU A 31 -1.00 2.87 9.17
CA LEU A 31 -1.61 2.69 10.48
C LEU A 31 -0.80 1.71 11.34
N VAL A 32 -0.33 0.60 10.75
CA VAL A 32 0.52 -0.37 11.45
C VAL A 32 1.88 0.23 11.79
N ALA A 33 2.51 0.96 10.87
CA ALA A 33 3.77 1.67 11.13
C ALA A 33 3.62 2.68 12.28
N THR A 34 2.54 3.46 12.27
CA THR A 34 2.22 4.42 13.34
C THR A 34 2.00 3.70 14.66
N PHE A 35 1.30 2.56 14.66
CA PHE A 35 1.13 1.74 15.86
C PHE A 35 2.47 1.28 16.43
N PHE A 36 3.41 0.82 15.59
CA PHE A 36 4.76 0.45 16.05
C PHE A 36 5.52 1.62 16.67
N VAL A 37 5.47 2.80 16.06
CA VAL A 37 6.10 4.02 16.63
C VAL A 37 5.54 4.32 18.02
N VAL A 38 4.21 4.28 18.16
CA VAL A 38 3.53 4.59 19.45
C VAL A 38 3.82 3.51 20.49
N ALA A 39 3.77 2.24 20.11
CA ALA A 39 4.05 1.12 21.00
C ALA A 39 5.50 1.16 21.50
N THR A 40 6.46 1.40 20.62
CA THR A 40 7.87 1.54 21.00
C THR A 40 8.12 2.78 21.84
N ALA A 41 7.53 3.93 21.50
CA ALA A 41 7.70 5.16 22.29
C ALA A 41 7.09 5.07 23.70
N ALA A 42 6.13 4.17 23.91
CA ALA A 42 5.52 3.91 25.21
C ALA A 42 6.30 2.89 26.05
N ASP A 43 7.27 2.18 25.47
CA ASP A 43 8.11 1.23 26.18
C ASP A 43 9.19 1.96 26.98
N THR A 44 9.29 1.64 28.27
CA THR A 44 10.28 2.22 29.20
C THR A 44 11.30 1.18 29.67
N SER A 45 11.34 0.01 29.05
CA SER A 45 12.33 -1.01 29.34
C SER A 45 13.75 -0.57 28.93
N GLU A 46 14.77 -1.06 29.63
CA GLU A 46 16.18 -0.87 29.26
C GLU A 46 16.65 -1.94 28.25
N ASP A 47 15.72 -2.67 27.62
CA ASP A 47 16.07 -3.72 26.67
C ASP A 47 16.60 -3.11 25.37
N PRO A 48 17.79 -3.51 24.89
CA PRO A 48 18.37 -2.98 23.66
C PRO A 48 17.56 -3.34 22.40
N LEU A 49 16.58 -4.26 22.54
CA LEU A 49 15.65 -4.63 21.49
C LEU A 49 14.39 -3.76 21.46
N ALA A 50 14.16 -2.88 22.44
CA ALA A 50 12.98 -2.01 22.49
C ALA A 50 12.84 -1.15 21.22
N ASP A 51 13.97 -0.66 20.68
CA ASP A 51 14.01 0.18 19.47
C ASP A 51 13.68 -0.58 18.18
N ILE A 52 13.57 -1.92 18.19
CA ILE A 52 13.30 -2.71 16.99
C ILE A 52 11.95 -2.35 16.35
N GLY A 53 11.00 -1.86 17.14
CA GLY A 53 9.71 -1.42 16.59
C GLY A 53 9.83 -0.20 15.68
N TYR A 54 10.83 0.69 15.86
CA TYR A 54 11.11 1.74 14.88
C TYR A 54 11.60 1.18 13.54
N VAL A 55 12.36 0.09 13.56
CA VAL A 55 12.81 -0.58 12.33
C VAL A 55 11.60 -1.14 11.57
N PHE A 56 10.67 -1.79 12.27
CA PHE A 56 9.42 -2.27 11.66
C PHE A 56 8.53 -1.12 11.18
N ALA A 57 8.47 -0.01 11.93
CA ALA A 57 7.74 1.18 11.51
C ALA A 57 8.27 1.77 10.21
N VAL A 58 9.60 1.83 10.03
CA VAL A 58 10.21 2.29 8.77
C VAL A 58 9.97 1.27 7.65
N ALA A 59 10.15 -0.02 7.93
CA ALA A 59 10.00 -1.09 6.95
C ALA A 59 8.58 -1.19 6.38
N LEU A 60 7.55 -0.85 7.17
CA LEU A 60 6.15 -0.79 6.74
C LEU A 60 5.73 0.61 6.27
N GLY A 61 6.25 1.65 6.91
CA GLY A 61 5.87 3.03 6.61
C GLY A 61 6.36 3.49 5.25
N LEU A 62 7.59 3.14 4.86
CA LEU A 62 8.18 3.59 3.59
C LEU A 62 7.45 3.00 2.37
N PRO A 63 7.15 1.68 2.32
CA PRO A 63 6.29 1.11 1.29
C PRO A 63 4.88 1.69 1.31
N GLY A 64 4.29 1.94 2.48
CA GLY A 64 2.98 2.57 2.60
C GLY A 64 2.94 3.97 1.98
N VAL A 65 3.93 4.82 2.25
CA VAL A 65 4.03 6.15 1.62
C VAL A 65 4.15 6.04 0.10
N LEU A 66 4.99 5.14 -0.40
CA LEU A 66 5.16 4.90 -1.84
C LEU A 66 3.87 4.36 -2.48
N GLY A 67 3.19 3.45 -1.80
CA GLY A 67 1.90 2.90 -2.21
C GLY A 67 0.82 3.97 -2.30
N LEU A 68 0.77 4.91 -1.35
CA LEU A 68 -0.12 6.08 -1.42
C LEU A 68 0.19 6.96 -2.63
N LEU A 69 1.47 7.25 -2.86
CA LEU A 69 1.90 8.08 -3.99
C LEU A 69 1.54 7.44 -5.33
N PHE A 70 1.90 6.16 -5.52
CA PHE A 70 1.62 5.44 -6.77
C PHE A 70 0.14 5.14 -6.96
N GLY A 71 -0.58 4.80 -5.89
CA GLY A 71 -2.03 4.61 -5.90
C GLY A 71 -2.77 5.90 -6.23
N GLY A 72 -2.38 7.02 -5.62
CA GLY A 72 -2.95 8.35 -5.90
C GLY A 72 -2.66 8.83 -7.32
N LEU A 73 -1.42 8.66 -7.79
CA LEU A 73 -1.05 8.95 -9.18
C LEU A 73 -1.78 8.04 -10.17
N GLY A 74 -1.91 6.74 -9.87
CA GLY A 74 -2.71 5.79 -10.66
C GLY A 74 -4.18 6.18 -10.74
N TRP A 75 -4.76 6.66 -9.63
CA TRP A 75 -6.13 7.15 -9.56
C TRP A 75 -6.34 8.41 -10.42
N SER A 76 -5.47 9.42 -10.25
CA SER A 76 -5.54 10.68 -11.00
C SER A 76 -5.32 10.47 -12.51
N LEU A 77 -4.47 9.51 -12.88
CA LEU A 77 -4.16 9.16 -14.27
C LEU A 77 -4.99 7.98 -14.80
N ALA A 78 -6.08 7.58 -14.14
CA ALA A 78 -6.88 6.40 -14.52
C ALA A 78 -7.49 6.47 -15.94
N ARG A 79 -7.50 7.64 -16.58
CA ARG A 79 -7.91 7.82 -17.98
C ARG A 79 -6.79 7.55 -19.00
N ARG A 80 -5.54 7.37 -18.54
CA ARG A 80 -4.35 7.10 -19.35
C ARG A 80 -3.85 5.68 -19.10
N PRO A 81 -3.27 5.00 -20.10
CA PRO A 81 -2.71 3.65 -19.92
C PRO A 81 -1.61 3.59 -18.85
N VAL A 82 -0.86 4.69 -18.68
CA VAL A 82 0.15 4.84 -17.63
C VAL A 82 -0.44 4.73 -16.21
N GLY A 83 -1.70 5.13 -16.01
CA GLY A 83 -2.36 5.06 -14.71
C GLY A 83 -2.55 3.63 -14.20
N LEU A 84 -2.81 2.67 -15.09
CA LEU A 84 -2.93 1.26 -14.73
C LEU A 84 -1.58 0.70 -14.26
N GLY A 85 -0.48 1.01 -14.97
CA GLY A 85 0.86 0.57 -14.59
C GLY A 85 1.27 1.10 -13.22
N LEU A 86 1.04 2.38 -12.95
CA LEU A 86 1.32 3.00 -11.64
C LEU A 86 0.47 2.38 -10.53
N ALA A 87 -0.82 2.10 -10.79
CA ALA A 87 -1.68 1.45 -9.82
C ALA A 87 -1.20 0.04 -9.46
N ILE A 88 -0.77 -0.76 -10.44
CA ILE A 88 -0.21 -2.10 -10.20
C ILE A 88 1.08 -2.01 -9.38
N VAL A 89 1.99 -1.09 -9.74
CA VAL A 89 3.22 -0.86 -8.97
C VAL A 89 2.87 -0.45 -7.53
N GLY A 90 1.88 0.40 -7.32
CA GLY A 90 1.38 0.78 -6.00
C GLY A 90 0.88 -0.42 -5.20
N VAL A 91 0.09 -1.31 -5.81
CA VAL A 91 -0.39 -2.55 -5.16
C VAL A 91 0.78 -3.47 -4.79
N VAL A 92 1.76 -3.64 -5.67
CA VAL A 92 2.92 -4.52 -5.40
C VAL A 92 3.77 -3.95 -4.28
N VAL A 93 4.05 -2.64 -4.30
CA VAL A 93 4.88 -1.99 -3.28
C VAL A 93 4.18 -2.01 -1.91
N ALA A 94 2.89 -1.69 -1.83
CA ALA A 94 2.12 -1.74 -0.58
C ALA A 94 1.64 -3.14 -0.18
N GLY A 95 1.78 -4.14 -1.07
CA GLY A 95 1.37 -5.52 -0.83
C GLY A 95 2.54 -6.41 -0.42
N ALA A 96 3.75 -6.10 -0.88
CA ALA A 96 4.93 -6.91 -0.62
C ALA A 96 5.26 -7.07 0.87
N PRO A 97 5.21 -6.02 1.72
CA PRO A 97 5.45 -6.18 3.15
C PRO A 97 4.40 -7.06 3.83
N GLY A 98 3.12 -6.88 3.48
CA GLY A 98 2.04 -7.73 3.96
C GLY A 98 2.19 -9.21 3.55
N LEU A 99 2.54 -9.47 2.29
CA LEU A 99 2.79 -10.82 1.80
C LEU A 99 4.00 -11.47 2.47
N TRP A 100 5.06 -10.69 2.71
CA TRP A 100 6.24 -11.16 3.43
C TRP A 100 5.93 -11.46 4.90
N MET A 101 5.12 -10.65 5.58
CA MET A 101 4.68 -10.99 6.93
C MET A 101 3.86 -12.29 6.91
N ILE A 102 2.86 -12.41 6.03
CA ILE A 102 2.02 -13.61 5.93
C ILE A 102 2.87 -14.87 5.69
N SER A 103 3.91 -14.79 4.86
CA SER A 103 4.78 -15.94 4.59
C SER A 103 5.59 -16.41 5.81
N LEU A 104 5.91 -15.52 6.75
CA LEU A 104 6.56 -15.87 8.02
C LEU A 104 5.64 -16.63 8.98
N TRP A 105 4.32 -16.48 8.85
CA TRP A 105 3.32 -17.15 9.69
C TRP A 105 2.82 -18.47 9.11
N LEU A 106 3.10 -18.76 7.84
CA LEU A 106 2.74 -20.03 7.21
C LEU A 106 3.76 -21.11 7.61
N PRO A 107 3.31 -22.27 8.12
CA PRO A 107 4.23 -23.37 8.39
C PRO A 107 4.90 -23.82 7.09
N ALA A 108 6.23 -23.87 7.08
CA ALA A 108 6.98 -24.46 5.98
C ALA A 108 6.72 -25.98 5.99
N PHE A 109 6.02 -26.46 4.96
CA PHE A 109 5.79 -27.88 4.73
C PHE A 109 6.96 -28.51 3.97
#